data_AF-A0A5J4WN98-F1
#
_entry.id   AF-A0A5J4WN98-F1
#
_cell.length_a   1.000
_cell.length_b   1.000
_cell.length_c   1.000
_cell.angle_alpha   90.00
_cell.angle_beta   90.00
_cell.angle_gamma   90.00
#
_symmetry.space_group_name_H-M   'P 1'
#
loop_
_entity.id
_entity.type
_entity.pdbx_description
1 polymer ?
#
loop_
_entity_poly.entity_id
_entity_poly.type
_entity_poly.pdbx_seq_one_letter_code
_entity_poly.pdbx_strand_id
1 'polypeptide(L)'
;MQSEQKIKEAAKAIVSFTDLYAQNQQGKQNEQSDSEPTPSLTDIVSTLQYLKDQIQNNNTSKQLIQIPNLLKSLSTLPRFKVGTHIDLDVDRQRLQVRRQSRWCLYRIQRYGDEQVQSELVSFMRINQ
;
A
#
# COMPACT_ATOMS: atom_id res chain seq x y z
N MET A 1 18.61 11.18 -8.23
CA MET A 1 18.00 10.59 -9.46
C MET A 1 17.59 9.12 -9.30
N GLN A 2 18.47 8.18 -8.91
CA GLN A 2 18.06 6.75 -8.84
C GLN A 2 17.05 6.41 -7.73
N SER A 3 17.07 7.10 -6.59
CA SER A 3 16.14 6.83 -5.48
C SER A 3 14.71 7.29 -5.78
N GLU A 4 14.54 8.45 -6.40
CA GLU A 4 13.21 9.01 -6.72
C GLU A 4 12.46 8.19 -7.75
N GLN A 5 13.15 7.69 -8.78
CA GLN A 5 12.56 6.83 -9.78
C GLN A 5 12.08 5.50 -9.16
N LYS A 6 12.90 4.89 -8.30
CA LYS A 6 12.53 3.67 -7.56
C LYS A 6 11.34 3.90 -6.61
N ILE A 7 11.26 5.07 -5.99
CA ILE A 7 10.11 5.46 -5.16
C ILE A 7 8.82 5.54 -6.01
N LYS A 8 8.88 6.16 -7.20
CA LYS A 8 7.74 6.24 -8.11
C LYS A 8 7.31 4.86 -8.62
N GLU A 9 8.25 3.99 -8.95
CA GLU A 9 7.99 2.61 -9.36
C GLU A 9 7.35 1.80 -8.22
N ALA A 10 7.87 1.93 -7.00
CA ALA A 10 7.30 1.30 -5.81
C ALA A 10 5.87 1.80 -5.53
N ALA A 11 5.65 3.11 -5.67
CA ALA A 11 4.33 3.71 -5.53
C ALA A 11 3.34 3.16 -6.56
N LYS A 12 3.78 3.09 -7.83
CA LYS A 12 2.98 2.52 -8.92
C LYS A 12 2.61 1.07 -8.66
N ALA A 13 3.56 0.24 -8.24
CA ALA A 13 3.31 -1.17 -7.93
C ALA A 13 2.26 -1.36 -6.82
N ILE A 14 2.34 -0.55 -5.75
CA ILE A 14 1.35 -0.58 -4.65
C ILE A 14 -0.04 -0.14 -5.12
N VAL A 15 -0.11 0.94 -5.91
CA VAL A 15 -1.38 1.46 -6.44
C VAL A 15 -2.03 0.41 -7.34
N SER A 16 -1.29 -0.10 -8.33
CA SER A 16 -1.79 -1.13 -9.24
C SER A 16 -2.27 -2.38 -8.51
N PHE A 17 -1.52 -2.85 -7.50
CA PHE A 17 -1.94 -3.99 -6.68
C PHE A 17 -3.23 -3.72 -5.91
N THR A 18 -3.34 -2.53 -5.32
CA THR A 18 -4.51 -2.16 -4.51
C THR A 18 -5.76 -1.99 -5.37
N ASP A 19 -5.61 -1.37 -6.54
CA ASP A 19 -6.70 -1.18 -7.51
C ASP A 19 -7.19 -2.52 -8.04
N LEU A 20 -6.28 -3.42 -8.41
CA LEU A 20 -6.63 -4.76 -8.89
C LEU A 20 -7.34 -5.57 -7.79
N TYR A 21 -6.91 -5.47 -6.54
CA TYR A 21 -7.62 -6.11 -5.43
C TYR A 21 -9.00 -5.51 -5.18
N ALA A 22 -9.15 -4.18 -5.27
CA ALA A 22 -10.45 -3.52 -5.13
C ALA A 22 -11.43 -4.00 -6.22
N GLN A 23 -10.94 -4.15 -7.46
CA GLN A 23 -11.72 -4.73 -8.57
C GLN A 23 -12.09 -6.20 -8.31
N ASN A 24 -11.15 -7.01 -7.83
CA ASN A 24 -11.38 -8.43 -7.49
C ASN A 24 -12.29 -8.65 -6.27
N GLN A 25 -12.57 -7.63 -5.47
CA GLN A 25 -13.56 -7.67 -4.38
C GLN A 25 -14.96 -7.23 -4.86
N GLN A 26 -15.05 -6.45 -5.94
CA GLN A 26 -16.31 -6.00 -6.54
C GLN A 26 -16.85 -6.98 -7.60
N GLY A 27 -15.98 -7.73 -8.28
CA GLY A 27 -16.34 -8.90 -9.09
C GLY A 27 -16.16 -10.19 -8.28
N LYS A 28 -17.14 -11.09 -8.33
CA LYS A 28 -17.12 -12.41 -7.69
C LYS A 28 -15.77 -13.11 -7.89
N GLN A 29 -15.31 -13.81 -6.84
CA GLN A 29 -14.27 -14.84 -6.93
C GLN A 29 -14.48 -15.66 -8.20
N ASN A 30 -13.66 -15.44 -9.22
CA ASN A 30 -13.52 -16.35 -10.34
C ASN A 30 -12.02 -16.40 -10.67
N GLU A 31 -11.55 -17.63 -10.82
CA GLU A 31 -10.17 -18.03 -10.98
C GLU A 31 -9.45 -17.27 -12.12
N GLN A 32 -8.13 -17.14 -11.96
CA GLN A 32 -7.15 -16.80 -13.00
C GLN A 32 -7.56 -15.69 -13.99
N SER A 33 -7.19 -14.45 -13.70
CA SER A 33 -7.22 -13.39 -14.73
C SER A 33 -5.83 -13.22 -15.34
N ASP A 34 -5.69 -13.65 -16.59
CA ASP A 34 -4.60 -13.37 -17.52
C ASP A 34 -4.55 -11.87 -17.87
N SER A 35 -4.04 -11.05 -16.97
CA SER A 35 -3.69 -9.66 -17.27
C SER A 35 -2.38 -9.31 -16.58
N GLU A 36 -1.67 -8.33 -17.15
CA GLU A 36 -0.34 -7.80 -16.80
C GLU A 36 0.22 -8.26 -15.46
N PRO A 37 1.52 -8.63 -15.37
CA PRO A 37 2.10 -9.29 -14.21
C PRO A 37 1.72 -8.54 -12.93
N THR A 38 0.71 -9.09 -12.24
CA THR A 38 0.23 -8.51 -11.01
C THR A 38 1.36 -8.74 -10.01
N PRO A 39 1.90 -7.69 -9.38
CA PRO A 39 2.98 -7.88 -8.42
C PRO A 39 2.50 -8.85 -7.36
N SER A 40 3.29 -9.90 -7.12
CA SER A 40 2.93 -10.93 -6.16
C SER A 40 2.83 -10.35 -4.75
N LEU A 41 2.13 -11.02 -3.84
CA LEU A 41 2.11 -10.62 -2.43
C LEU A 41 3.53 -10.46 -1.86
N THR A 42 4.46 -11.34 -2.25
CA THR A 42 5.89 -11.25 -1.88
C THR A 42 6.55 -9.98 -2.41
N ASP A 43 6.27 -9.59 -3.65
CA ASP A 43 6.82 -8.38 -4.26
C ASP A 43 6.28 -7.13 -3.57
N ILE A 44 4.99 -7.12 -3.22
CA ILE A 44 4.37 -6.02 -2.48
C ILE A 44 4.90 -5.91 -1.07
N VAL A 45 5.11 -7.04 -0.38
CA VAL A 45 5.79 -7.05 0.93
C VAL A 45 7.18 -6.42 0.81
N SER A 46 7.95 -6.81 -0.20
CA SER A 46 9.30 -6.28 -0.43
C SER A 46 9.28 -4.80 -0.78
N THR A 47 8.31 -4.37 -1.59
CA THR A 47 8.11 -2.97 -2.00
C THR A 47 7.70 -2.10 -0.82
N LEU A 48 6.80 -2.58 0.03
CA LEU A 48 6.40 -1.90 1.26
C LEU A 48 7.57 -1.80 2.24
N GLN A 49 8.37 -2.86 2.37
CA GLN A 49 9.57 -2.85 3.19
C GLN A 49 10.62 -1.86 2.66
N TYR A 50 10.82 -1.80 1.35
CA TYR A 50 11.67 -0.79 0.72
C TYR A 50 11.18 0.62 1.03
N LEU A 51 9.89 0.91 0.81
CA LEU A 51 9.29 2.21 1.11
C LEU A 51 9.39 2.55 2.59
N LYS A 52 9.19 1.58 3.48
CA LYS A 52 9.38 1.71 4.92
C LYS A 52 10.76 2.25 5.24
N ASP A 53 11.78 1.65 4.65
CA ASP A 53 13.18 2.01 4.88
C ASP A 53 13.50 3.38 4.26
N GLN A 54 12.93 3.69 3.09
CA GLN A 54 13.09 5.02 2.48
C GLN A 54 12.37 6.12 3.28
N ILE A 55 11.18 5.88 3.82
CA ILE A 55 10.44 6.82 4.69
C ILE A 55 11.21 7.11 5.99
N GLN A 56 12.16 6.25 6.38
CA GLN A 56 13.07 6.62 7.47
C GLN A 56 13.91 7.85 7.18
N ASN A 57 14.15 8.11 5.90
CA ASN A 57 14.75 9.33 5.40
C ASN A 57 13.65 10.41 5.21
N ASN A 58 13.74 11.50 5.98
CA ASN A 58 12.74 12.57 6.01
C ASN A 58 12.40 13.13 4.62
N ASN A 59 13.36 13.19 3.70
CA ASN A 59 13.16 13.74 2.35
C ASN A 59 12.21 12.88 1.51
N THR A 60 12.21 11.56 1.68
CA THR A 60 11.32 10.67 0.92
C THR A 60 9.88 10.79 1.38
N SER A 61 9.64 11.02 2.68
CA SER A 61 8.28 11.20 3.19
C SER A 61 7.55 12.35 2.47
N LYS A 62 8.24 13.48 2.25
CA LYS A 62 7.73 14.64 1.49
C LYS A 62 7.39 14.32 0.04
N GLN A 63 8.13 13.42 -0.61
CA GLN A 63 7.84 13.01 -1.98
C GLN A 63 6.62 12.10 -2.04
N LEU A 64 6.48 11.17 -1.10
CA LEU A 64 5.35 10.23 -1.05
C LEU A 64 4.02 10.92 -0.75
N ILE A 65 4.09 11.99 0.03
CA ILE A 65 2.99 12.91 0.31
C ILE A 65 2.38 13.50 -0.96
N GLN A 66 3.19 13.78 -1.98
CA GLN A 66 2.73 14.33 -3.25
C GLN A 66 2.05 13.28 -4.15
N ILE A 67 1.93 12.03 -3.70
CA ILE A 67 1.32 10.93 -4.46
C ILE A 67 0.02 10.49 -3.75
N PRO A 68 -1.11 11.20 -3.94
CA PRO A 68 -2.35 10.94 -3.20
C PRO A 68 -2.92 9.53 -3.44
N ASN A 69 -2.75 8.98 -4.64
CA ASN A 69 -3.17 7.60 -4.95
C ASN A 69 -2.42 6.56 -4.11
N LEU A 70 -1.15 6.84 -3.77
CA LEU A 70 -0.38 5.97 -2.88
C LEU A 70 -0.92 6.04 -1.45
N LEU A 71 -1.26 7.23 -0.94
CA LEU A 71 -1.84 7.40 0.40
C LEU A 71 -3.19 6.68 0.52
N LYS A 72 -4.03 6.80 -0.51
CA LYS A 72 -5.29 6.05 -0.62
C LYS A 72 -5.06 4.53 -0.64
N SER A 73 -4.04 4.08 -1.36
CA SER A 73 -3.69 2.65 -1.41
C SER A 73 -3.19 2.14 -0.07
N LEU A 74 -2.28 2.88 0.57
CA LEU A 74 -1.73 2.57 1.89
C LEU A 74 -2.80 2.59 2.99
N SER A 75 -3.86 3.40 2.89
CA SER A 75 -5.03 3.37 3.79
C SER A 75 -6.02 2.25 3.50
N THR A 76 -5.94 1.64 2.31
CA THR A 76 -6.80 0.53 1.91
C THR A 76 -6.18 -0.83 2.20
N LEU A 77 -4.86 -0.99 2.01
CA LEU A 77 -4.13 -2.24 2.29
C LEU A 77 -4.31 -2.80 3.71
N PRO A 78 -4.34 -2.00 4.80
CA PRO A 78 -4.63 -2.48 6.15
C PRO A 78 -6.00 -3.15 6.32
N ARG A 79 -6.93 -2.89 5.39
CA ARG A 79 -8.31 -3.41 5.37
C ARG A 79 -8.46 -4.66 4.51
N PHE A 80 -7.44 -5.06 3.74
CA PHE A 80 -7.44 -6.31 2.97
C PHE A 80 -7.89 -7.46 3.86
N LYS A 81 -9.00 -8.13 3.59
CA LYS A 81 -9.45 -9.27 4.41
C LYS A 81 -8.39 -10.38 4.37
N VAL A 82 -7.97 -10.86 5.55
CA VAL A 82 -7.29 -12.16 5.62
C VAL A 82 -8.40 -13.16 5.35
N GLY A 83 -8.20 -14.02 4.35
CA GLY A 83 -9.19 -15.06 4.08
C GLY A 83 -9.26 -16.03 5.25
N THR A 84 -10.28 -16.88 5.27
CA THR A 84 -10.32 -18.04 6.17
C THR A 84 -9.59 -19.24 5.53
N HIS A 85 -8.54 -18.98 4.74
CA HIS A 85 -7.96 -19.98 3.85
C HIS A 85 -6.97 -20.92 4.58
N ILE A 86 -6.80 -22.11 4.01
CA ILE A 86 -5.96 -23.20 4.51
C ILE A 86 -4.45 -22.88 4.36
N ASP A 87 -4.10 -21.90 3.52
CA ASP A 87 -2.72 -21.50 3.24
C ASP A 87 -2.23 -20.43 4.22
N LEU A 88 -1.57 -20.89 5.27
CA LEU A 88 -0.96 -20.06 6.31
C LEU A 88 0.11 -19.09 5.77
N ASP A 89 0.79 -19.43 4.68
CA ASP A 89 1.87 -18.59 4.14
C ASP A 89 1.29 -17.36 3.43
N VAL A 90 0.23 -17.54 2.64
CA VAL A 90 -0.49 -16.42 2.01
C VAL A 90 -1.09 -15.48 3.06
N ASP A 91 -1.65 -16.03 4.13
CA ASP A 91 -2.23 -15.21 5.20
C ASP A 91 -1.17 -14.49 6.03
N ARG A 92 0.01 -15.10 6.23
CA ARG A 92 1.18 -14.45 6.82
C ARG A 92 1.64 -13.26 5.97
N GLN A 93 1.72 -13.43 4.65
CA GLN A 93 2.09 -12.34 3.74
C GLN A 93 1.06 -11.20 3.77
N ARG A 94 -0.24 -11.51 3.77
CA ARG A 94 -1.30 -10.50 3.91
C ARG A 94 -1.19 -9.73 5.22
N LEU A 95 -0.91 -10.42 6.33
CA LEU A 95 -0.69 -9.78 7.62
C LEU A 95 0.53 -8.85 7.58
N GLN A 96 1.59 -9.27 6.89
CA GLN A 96 2.77 -8.43 6.68
C GLN A 96 2.46 -7.20 5.84
N VAL A 97 1.72 -7.32 4.73
CA VAL A 97 1.23 -6.19 3.94
C VAL A 97 0.48 -5.21 4.84
N ARG A 98 -0.52 -5.69 5.60
CA ARG A 98 -1.29 -4.84 6.54
C ARG A 98 -0.39 -4.11 7.53
N ARG A 99 0.55 -4.82 8.16
CA ARG A 99 1.46 -4.26 9.17
C ARG A 99 2.37 -3.19 8.57
N GLN A 100 2.98 -3.48 7.43
CA GLN A 100 3.90 -2.55 6.78
C GLN A 100 3.17 -1.32 6.25
N SER A 101 2.00 -1.47 5.65
CA SER A 101 1.19 -0.34 5.20
C SER A 101 0.80 0.59 6.35
N ARG A 102 0.36 0.04 7.50
CA ARG A 102 0.08 0.84 8.70
C ARG A 102 1.30 1.61 9.19
N TRP A 103 2.46 0.99 9.16
CA TRP A 103 3.70 1.66 9.57
C TRP A 103 4.09 2.77 8.62
N CYS A 104 4.00 2.54 7.30
CA CYS A 104 4.23 3.58 6.28
C CYS A 104 3.29 4.77 6.50
N LEU A 105 1.99 4.54 6.72
CA LEU A 105 1.03 5.59 7.04
C LEU A 105 1.41 6.37 8.30
N TYR A 106 1.72 5.68 9.39
CA TYR A 106 2.10 6.32 10.66
C TYR A 106 3.29 7.26 10.49
N ARG A 107 4.29 6.85 9.72
CA ARG A 107 5.46 7.69 9.46
C ARG A 107 5.13 8.86 8.55
N ILE A 108 4.34 8.63 7.50
CA ILE A 108 3.87 9.71 6.63
C ILE A 108 3.08 10.74 7.44
N GLN A 109 2.21 10.31 8.37
CA GLN A 109 1.51 11.21 9.29
C GLN A 109 2.48 12.00 10.18
N ARG A 110 3.53 11.34 10.71
CA ARG A 110 4.52 11.96 11.59
C ARG A 110 5.37 13.02 10.89
N TYR A 111 5.68 12.83 9.60
CA TYR A 111 6.52 13.75 8.82
C TYR A 111 5.75 14.64 7.85
N GLY A 112 4.44 14.42 7.70
CA GLY A 112 3.59 15.16 6.79
C GLY A 112 3.13 16.48 7.34
N ASP A 113 2.86 17.41 6.42
CA ASP A 113 2.28 18.70 6.70
C ASP A 113 0.77 18.61 7.01
N GLU A 114 0.17 19.74 7.38
CA GLU A 114 -1.25 19.82 7.75
C GLU A 114 -2.20 19.33 6.64
N GLN A 115 -1.80 19.50 5.37
CA GLN A 115 -2.61 19.04 4.23
C GLN A 115 -2.64 17.51 4.16
N VAL A 116 -1.50 16.86 4.31
CA VAL A 116 -1.40 15.39 4.36
C VAL A 116 -2.16 14.81 5.52
N GLN A 117 -2.07 15.45 6.69
CA GLN A 117 -2.81 15.03 7.87
C GLN A 117 -4.33 15.13 7.62
N SER A 118 -4.79 16.20 6.97
CA SER A 118 -6.20 16.39 6.63
C SER A 118 -6.71 15.35 5.63
N GLU A 119 -5.93 15.06 4.58
CA GLU A 119 -6.27 14.01 3.60
C GLU A 119 -6.29 12.62 4.24
N LEU A 120 -5.29 12.30 5.07
CA LEU A 120 -5.25 11.03 5.79
C LEU A 120 -6.38 10.88 6.80
N VAL A 121 -6.72 11.94 7.54
CA VAL A 121 -7.89 11.96 8.42
C VAL A 121 -9.17 11.77 7.61
N SER A 122 -9.31 12.39 6.44
CA SER A 122 -10.46 12.19 5.55
C SER A 122 -10.59 10.72 5.12
N PHE A 123 -9.49 10.10 4.66
CA PHE A 123 -9.48 8.69 4.32
C PHE A 123 -9.76 7.77 5.51
N MET A 124 -9.34 8.15 6.73
CA MET A 124 -9.63 7.39 7.95
C MET A 124 -11.06 7.61 8.49
N ARG A 125 -11.64 8.80 8.38
CA ARG A 125 -12.97 9.16 8.89
C ARG A 125 -14.12 8.69 7.99
N ILE A 126 -13.94 8.67 6.67
CA ILE A 126 -14.99 8.26 5.71
C ILE A 126 -15.30 6.74 5.81
N ASN A 127 -14.58 6.00 6.66
CA ASN A 127 -14.64 4.54 6.71
C ASN A 127 -14.90 4.01 8.13
N GLN A 128 -15.71 4.71 8.92
CA GLN A 128 -16.26 4.25 10.20
C GLN A 128 -17.77 4.02 10.09
#